data_AF-A0A950WXS9-F1
#
_entry.id   AF-A0A950WXS9-F1
#
_cell.length_a   1.000
_cell.length_b   1.000
_cell.length_c   1.000
_cell.angle_alpha   90.00
_cell.angle_beta   90.00
_cell.angle_gamma   90.00
#
_symmetry.space_group_name_H-M   'P 1'
#
loop_
_entity.id
_entity.type
_entity.pdbx_description
1 polymer ?
#
loop_
_entity_poly.entity_id
_entity_poly.type
_entity_poly.pdbx_seq_one_letter_code
_entity_poly.pdbx_strand_id
1 'polypeptide(L)'
;MSTYWPTEDGWPYADVEREEADLGAECDDDLLSLRARSSHLFDDLDPLERQVIESRFGLGGAPIRSMKQLQHDTGVPRADLREALGSGLGKIRSHLI
;
A
#
# COMPACT_ATOMS: atom_id res chain seq x y z
N MET A 1 33.05 24.76 -22.00
CA MET A 1 31.83 24.16 -22.61
C MET A 1 30.91 23.82 -21.46
N SER A 2 29.98 24.72 -21.11
CA SER A 2 28.99 24.46 -20.06
C SER A 2 27.76 23.85 -20.70
N THR A 3 27.44 22.62 -20.31
CA THR A 3 26.19 21.95 -20.64
C THR A 3 25.07 22.61 -19.83
N TYR A 4 24.19 23.31 -20.53
CA TYR A 4 23.02 23.97 -19.95
C TYR A 4 21.94 22.90 -19.76
N TRP A 5 21.74 22.44 -18.53
CA TRP A 5 20.58 21.62 -18.17
C TRP A 5 19.40 22.57 -17.95
N PRO A 6 18.27 22.43 -18.67
CA PRO A 6 17.08 23.20 -18.39
C PRO A 6 16.56 22.81 -17.00
N THR A 7 16.08 23.82 -16.28
CA THR A 7 15.41 23.78 -14.98
C THR A 7 14.48 22.57 -14.83
N GLU A 8 14.36 22.02 -13.62
CA GLU A 8 13.47 20.90 -13.25
C GLU A 8 11.95 21.19 -13.39
N ASP A 9 11.56 22.09 -14.29
CA ASP A 9 10.18 22.60 -14.46
C ASP A 9 9.48 22.03 -15.70
N GLY A 10 9.77 20.78 -16.05
CA GLY A 10 8.98 20.05 -17.03
C GLY A 10 9.80 19.43 -18.16
N TRP A 11 9.23 18.36 -18.70
CA TRP A 11 9.72 17.72 -19.90
C TRP A 11 9.83 18.75 -21.05
N PRO A 12 10.74 18.56 -22.02
CA PRO A 12 11.12 19.57 -23.02
C PRO A 12 10.01 19.98 -24.00
N TYR A 13 8.78 19.54 -23.77
CA TYR A 13 7.60 19.84 -24.55
C TYR A 13 6.71 20.74 -23.71
N ALA A 14 6.26 21.85 -24.28
CA ALA A 14 5.31 22.70 -23.59
C ALA A 14 4.01 21.88 -23.35
N ASP A 15 3.39 22.05 -22.18
CA ASP A 15 2.08 21.46 -21.84
C ASP A 15 0.93 22.15 -22.62
N VAL A 16 1.14 22.37 -23.92
CA VAL A 16 0.23 23.13 -24.80
C VAL A 16 -0.94 22.29 -25.30
N GLU A 17 -0.90 20.98 -25.10
CA GLU A 17 -1.99 20.08 -25.45
C GLU A 17 -2.85 19.84 -24.21
N ARG A 18 -4.17 20.08 -24.35
CA ARG A 18 -5.15 19.65 -23.35
C ARG A 18 -4.98 18.14 -23.21
N GLU A 19 -4.66 17.65 -22.00
CA GLU A 19 -4.64 16.20 -21.71
C GLU A 19 -5.98 15.61 -22.17
N GLU A 20 -5.96 14.94 -23.32
CA GLU A 20 -7.13 14.25 -23.82
C GLU A 20 -7.30 13.00 -22.97
N ALA A 21 -8.46 12.86 -22.32
CA ALA A 21 -8.75 11.67 -21.55
C ALA A 21 -8.71 10.47 -22.49
N ASP A 22 -7.80 9.53 -22.23
CA ASP A 22 -7.76 8.26 -22.94
C ASP A 22 -9.01 7.45 -22.57
N LEU A 23 -10.02 7.51 -23.45
CA LEU A 23 -11.29 6.80 -23.29
C LEU A 23 -11.14 5.27 -23.45
N GLY A 24 -9.99 4.80 -23.93
CA GLY A 24 -9.63 3.39 -24.06
C GLY A 24 -8.77 2.88 -22.91
N ALA A 25 -8.38 3.74 -21.95
CA ALA A 25 -7.63 3.32 -20.78
C ALA A 25 -8.47 2.33 -19.96
N GLU A 26 -7.96 1.11 -19.85
CA GLU A 26 -8.54 0.11 -18.96
C GLU A 26 -8.40 0.58 -17.51
N CYS A 27 -9.36 0.20 -16.68
CA CYS A 27 -9.24 0.49 -15.27
C CYS A 27 -8.06 -0.30 -14.72
N ASP A 28 -7.25 0.34 -13.88
CA ASP A 28 -6.16 -0.34 -13.20
C ASP A 28 -6.77 -1.33 -12.20
N ASP A 29 -6.93 -2.58 -12.62
CA ASP A 29 -7.57 -3.65 -11.86
C ASP A 29 -6.81 -3.95 -10.56
N ASP A 30 -5.49 -3.72 -10.51
CA ASP A 30 -4.70 -3.84 -9.28
C ASP A 30 -5.05 -2.72 -8.30
N LEU A 31 -5.11 -1.48 -8.79
CA LEU A 31 -5.49 -0.32 -8.00
C LEU A 31 -6.98 -0.36 -7.60
N LEU A 32 -7.85 -0.91 -8.44
CA LEU A 32 -9.24 -1.24 -8.10
C LEU A 32 -9.28 -2.34 -7.04
N SER A 33 -8.51 -3.43 -7.16
CA SER A 33 -8.48 -4.50 -6.14
C SER A 33 -7.96 -4.00 -4.79
N LEU A 34 -7.07 -2.99 -4.80
CA LEU A 34 -6.59 -2.31 -3.59
C LEU A 34 -7.59 -1.29 -3.03
N ARG A 35 -8.37 -0.59 -3.88
CA ARG A 35 -9.29 0.50 -3.48
C ARG A 35 -10.73 0.07 -3.31
N ALA A 36 -11.24 -0.77 -4.20
CA ALA A 36 -12.39 -1.61 -3.95
C ALA A 36 -11.96 -2.58 -2.86
N ARG A 37 -11.99 -2.10 -1.62
CA ARG A 37 -11.93 -2.91 -0.43
C ARG A 37 -12.93 -4.03 -0.67
N SER A 38 -12.48 -5.19 -1.13
CA SER A 38 -13.24 -6.41 -0.94
C SER A 38 -13.37 -6.43 0.57
N SER A 39 -14.58 -6.13 1.05
CA SER A 39 -14.88 -6.00 2.48
C SER A 39 -14.42 -7.23 3.26
N HIS A 40 -14.22 -8.33 2.53
CA HIS A 40 -13.86 -9.66 2.97
C HIS A 40 -12.35 -9.98 2.93
N LEU A 41 -11.47 -9.14 2.36
CA LEU A 41 -10.01 -9.43 2.32
C LEU A 41 -9.42 -9.63 3.72
N PHE A 42 -10.02 -8.95 4.70
CA PHE A 42 -9.58 -8.97 6.10
C PHE A 42 -10.49 -9.82 6.99
N ASP A 43 -11.51 -10.50 6.45
CA ASP A 43 -12.49 -11.24 7.27
C ASP A 43 -11.88 -12.49 7.92
N ASP A 44 -10.97 -13.15 7.21
CA ASP A 44 -10.30 -14.37 7.69
C ASP A 44 -9.05 -14.09 8.55
N LEU A 45 -8.71 -12.81 8.73
CA LEU A 45 -7.59 -12.39 9.57
C LEU A 45 -7.97 -12.42 11.04
N ASP A 46 -7.06 -12.96 11.85
CA ASP A 46 -7.17 -12.85 13.29
C ASP A 46 -6.97 -11.39 13.73
N PRO A 47 -7.52 -10.96 14.88
CA PRO A 47 -7.43 -9.57 15.32
C PRO A 47 -5.99 -9.03 15.37
N LEU A 48 -5.03 -9.86 15.78
CA LEU A 48 -3.62 -9.49 15.84
C LEU A 48 -3.01 -9.34 14.44
N GLU A 49 -3.31 -10.24 13.51
CA GLU A 49 -2.81 -10.18 12.14
C GLU A 49 -3.31 -8.90 11.45
N ARG A 50 -4.61 -8.65 11.57
CA ARG A 50 -5.25 -7.44 11.06
C ARG A 50 -4.59 -6.18 11.62
N GLN A 51 -4.47 -6.10 12.95
CA GLN A 51 -3.86 -4.95 13.61
C GLN A 51 -2.41 -4.71 13.15
N VAL A 52 -1.61 -5.78 13.04
CA VAL A 52 -0.20 -5.70 12.62
C VAL A 52 -0.09 -5.27 11.16
N ILE A 53 -0.92 -5.82 10.26
CA ILE A 53 -0.93 -5.45 8.84
C ILE A 53 -1.38 -3.99 8.66
N GLU A 54 -2.51 -3.61 9.24
CA GLU A 54 -3.04 -2.24 9.15
C GLU A 54 -2.02 -1.22 9.65
N SER A 55 -1.43 -1.45 10.83
CA SER A 55 -0.47 -0.53 11.42
C SER A 55 0.87 -0.54 10.70
N ARG A 56 1.32 -1.68 10.15
CA ARG A 56 2.62 -1.77 9.47
C ARG A 56 2.63 -1.05 8.12
N PHE A 57 1.50 -1.06 7.41
CA PHE A 57 1.39 -0.50 6.07
C PHE A 57 0.55 0.79 6.01
N GLY A 58 -0.06 1.19 7.12
CA GLY A 58 -0.88 2.40 7.19
C GLY A 58 -2.25 2.24 6.53
N LEU A 59 -2.83 1.04 6.59
CA LEU A 59 -4.15 0.76 6.03
C LEU A 59 -5.26 1.21 7.00
N GLY A 60 -6.45 1.47 6.48
CA GLY A 60 -7.61 1.86 7.31
C GLY A 60 -7.46 3.20 8.03
N GLY A 61 -6.49 4.04 7.64
CA GLY A 61 -6.18 5.30 8.31
C GLY A 61 -5.25 5.15 9.52
N ALA A 62 -4.71 3.95 9.77
CA ALA A 62 -3.72 3.75 10.82
C ALA A 62 -2.39 4.44 10.46
N PRO A 63 -1.67 5.04 11.43
CA PRO A 63 -0.33 5.54 11.19
C PRO A 63 0.66 4.38 11.02
N ILE A 64 1.59 4.53 10.06
CA ILE A 64 2.64 3.53 9.80
C ILE A 64 3.51 3.34 11.04
N ARG A 65 3.69 2.07 11.46
CA ARG A 65 4.48 1.68 12.64
C ARG A 65 5.55 0.64 12.30
N SER A 66 6.74 0.83 12.87
CA SER A 66 7.79 -0.19 12.87
C SER A 66 7.46 -1.35 13.81
N MET A 67 8.16 -2.48 13.68
CA MET A 67 7.95 -3.64 14.55
C MET A 67 8.33 -3.33 16.01
N LYS A 68 9.30 -2.43 16.21
CA LYS A 68 9.70 -2.00 17.55
C LYS A 68 8.59 -1.19 18.22
N GLN A 69 7.95 -0.29 17.47
CA GLN A 69 6.81 0.48 17.95
C GLN A 69 5.61 -0.42 18.21
N LEU A 70 5.30 -1.37 17.32
CA LEU A 70 4.21 -2.32 17.55
C LEU A 70 4.41 -3.17 18.80
N GLN A 71 5.61 -3.70 19.01
CA GLN A 71 5.93 -4.43 20.24
C GLN A 71 5.73 -3.56 21.49
N HIS A 72 6.14 -2.29 21.44
CA HIS A 72 5.95 -1.37 22.54
C HIS A 72 4.46 -1.06 22.78
N ASP A 73 3.68 -0.91 21.71
CA ASP A 73 2.27 -0.50 21.78
C ASP A 73 1.33 -1.65 22.17
N THR A 74 1.63 -2.88 21.75
CA THR A 74 0.79 -4.07 22.02
C THR A 74 1.30 -4.90 23.20
N GLY A 75 2.56 -4.76 23.59
CA GLY A 75 3.21 -5.62 24.59
C GLY A 75 3.51 -7.04 24.09
N VAL A 76 3.18 -7.35 22.83
CA VAL A 76 3.36 -8.67 22.24
C VAL A 76 4.84 -8.87 21.83
N PRO A 77 5.43 -10.05 22.09
CA PRO A 77 6.77 -10.37 21.62
C PRO A 77 6.95 -10.16 20.12
N ARG A 78 8.13 -9.65 19.74
CA ARG A 78 8.44 -9.37 18.34
C ARG A 78 8.42 -10.62 17.45
N ALA A 79 8.63 -11.81 18.00
CA ALA A 79 8.52 -13.08 17.27
C ALA A 79 7.06 -13.31 16.82
N ASP A 80 6.13 -13.26 17.78
CA ASP A 80 4.70 -13.46 17.55
C ASP A 80 4.13 -12.40 16.60
N LEU A 81 4.58 -11.14 16.69
CA LEU A 81 4.22 -10.09 15.73
C LEU A 81 4.67 -10.40 14.30
N ARG A 82 5.85 -11.04 14.13
CA ARG A 82 6.32 -11.45 12.80
C ARG A 82 5.59 -12.67 12.29
N GLU A 83 5.24 -13.60 13.17
CA GLU A 83 4.42 -14.75 12.84
C GLU A 83 3.03 -14.30 12.37
N ALA A 84 2.37 -13.42 13.13
CA ALA A 84 1.08 -12.84 12.77
C ALA A 84 1.16 -12.07 11.43
N LEU A 85 2.22 -11.28 11.19
CA LEU A 85 2.42 -10.61 9.91
C LEU A 85 2.56 -11.61 8.75
N GLY A 86 3.34 -12.67 8.94
CA GLY A 86 3.57 -13.69 7.92
C GLY A 86 2.31 -14.51 7.60
N SER A 87 1.63 -14.97 8.64
CA SER A 87 0.36 -15.72 8.54
C SER A 87 -0.71 -14.86 7.85
N GLY A 88 -0.89 -13.61 8.29
CA GLY A 88 -1.90 -12.73 7.71
C GLY A 88 -1.65 -12.39 6.24
N LEU A 89 -0.40 -12.12 5.85
CA LEU A 89 -0.06 -11.94 4.43
C LEU A 89 -0.29 -13.22 3.61
N GLY A 90 -0.07 -14.39 4.23
CA GLY A 90 -0.38 -15.68 3.63
C GLY A 90 -1.88 -15.85 3.34
N LYS A 91 -2.75 -15.48 4.28
CA LYS A 91 -4.21 -15.50 4.14
C LYS A 91 -4.69 -14.51 3.07
N ILE A 92 -4.19 -13.28 3.08
CA ILE A 92 -4.52 -12.28 2.05
C ILE A 92 -4.17 -12.81 0.66
N ARG A 93 -2.97 -13.41 0.51
CA ARG A 93 -2.56 -13.99 -0.77
C ARG A 93 -3.53 -15.08 -1.27
N SER A 94 -4.09 -15.92 -0.40
CA SER A 94 -5.05 -16.94 -0.84
C SER A 94 -6.38 -16.38 -1.35
N HIS A 95 -6.73 -15.14 -1.02
CA HIS A 95 -7.92 -14.47 -1.57
C HIS A 95 -7.68 -13.78 -2.91
N LEU A 96 -6.42 -13.69 -3.35
CA LEU A 96 -6.02 -13.05 -4.61
C LEU A 96 -5.77 -14.07 -5.75
N ILE A 97 -6.01 -15.35 -5.50
CA ILE A 97 -5.90 -16.47 -6.46
C ILE A 97 -7.31 -16.92 -6.84
#